data_AF-A0A3R7DK12-F1
#
_entry.id   AF-A0A3R7DK12-F1
#
_cell.length_a   1.000
_cell.length_b   1.000
_cell.length_c   1.000
_cell.angle_alpha   90.00
_cell.angle_beta   90.00
_cell.angle_gamma   90.00
#
_symmetry.space_group_name_H-M   'P 1'
#
loop_
_entity.id
_entity.type
_entity.pdbx_description
1 polymer ?
#
loop_
_entity_poly.entity_id
_entity_poly.type
_entity_poly.pdbx_seq_one_letter_code
_entity_poly.pdbx_strand_id
1 'polypeptide(L)'
;MELSEINRISWELAPRAMMKERGKWVVCSAGKLREMYECTTKEEFEEEIKRIVSSYNPPEDKRRNMEVFRRFGGDLFDKIRGMGREDVRRLMQYLLWNTRVLEDLFNSRGDNREEIIKNGIKRRFEAEGVDMALVDGILGYWRSNEGGRSHRDRRRGGRDHGRR
;
A
#
# COMPACT_ATOMS: atom_id res chain seq x y z
N MET A 1 7.90 -13.53 17.11
CA MET A 1 8.13 -12.07 16.91
C MET A 1 7.10 -11.29 17.73
N GLU A 2 7.41 -10.07 18.18
CA GLU A 2 6.43 -9.24 18.89
C GLU A 2 5.28 -8.81 17.97
N LEU A 3 4.05 -8.75 18.49
CA LEU A 3 2.88 -8.38 17.69
C LEU A 3 2.99 -6.97 17.10
N SER A 4 3.64 -6.04 17.81
CA SER A 4 3.90 -4.67 17.36
C SER A 4 4.83 -4.64 16.14
N GLU A 5 5.82 -5.54 16.08
CA GLU A 5 6.73 -5.66 14.95
C GLU A 5 6.03 -6.24 13.72
N ILE A 6 5.24 -7.31 13.90
CA ILE A 6 4.41 -7.89 12.84
C ILE A 6 3.46 -6.83 12.27
N ASN A 7 2.81 -6.07 13.15
CA ASN A 7 1.92 -5.00 12.75
C ASN A 7 2.67 -3.89 11.99
N ARG A 8 3.83 -3.43 12.48
CA ARG A 8 4.67 -2.44 11.78
C ARG A 8 5.02 -2.91 10.36
N ILE A 9 5.48 -4.15 10.20
CA ILE A 9 5.83 -4.73 8.90
C ILE A 9 4.60 -4.74 7.97
N SER A 10 3.42 -5.09 8.49
CA SER A 10 2.19 -5.09 7.70
C SER A 10 1.84 -3.68 7.18
N TRP A 11 2.09 -2.64 7.97
CA TRP A 11 1.87 -1.25 7.59
C TRP A 11 2.92 -0.73 6.60
N GLU A 12 4.16 -1.22 6.66
CA GLU A 12 5.19 -0.96 5.63
C GLU A 12 4.81 -1.58 4.27
N LEU A 13 4.18 -2.76 4.30
CA LEU A 13 3.79 -3.51 3.10
C LEU A 13 2.46 -3.02 2.50
N ALA A 14 1.50 -2.62 3.33
CA ALA A 14 0.16 -2.23 2.91
C ALA A 14 0.11 -1.20 1.76
N PRO A 15 0.82 -0.04 1.81
CA PRO A 15 0.79 0.92 0.72
C PRO A 15 1.35 0.34 -0.58
N ARG A 16 2.30 -0.60 -0.52
CA ARG A 16 2.92 -1.21 -1.71
C ARG A 16 1.97 -2.15 -2.46
N ALA A 17 0.97 -2.68 -1.77
CA ALA A 17 -0.11 -3.45 -2.37
C ALA A 17 -1.19 -2.57 -3.03
N MET A 18 -1.13 -1.24 -2.87
CA MET A 18 -2.13 -0.30 -3.39
C MET A 18 -1.75 0.21 -4.79
N MET A 19 -2.75 0.58 -5.57
CA MET A 19 -2.56 1.26 -6.84
C MET A 19 -3.75 2.16 -7.19
N LYS A 20 -3.57 3.04 -8.17
CA LYS A 20 -4.64 3.90 -8.68
C LYS A 20 -5.28 3.26 -9.92
N GLU A 21 -6.55 2.92 -9.83
CA GLU A 21 -7.39 2.39 -10.92
C GLU A 21 -8.59 3.30 -11.11
N ARG A 22 -8.79 3.83 -12.33
CA ARG A 22 -9.90 4.75 -12.68
C ARG A 22 -10.09 5.91 -11.69
N GLY A 23 -8.98 6.46 -11.21
CA GLY A 23 -8.96 7.61 -10.28
C GLY A 23 -9.18 7.26 -8.80
N LYS A 24 -9.42 5.99 -8.47
CA LYS A 24 -9.54 5.51 -7.09
C LYS A 24 -8.33 4.69 -6.68
N TRP A 25 -7.99 4.76 -5.40
CA TRP A 25 -7.04 3.85 -4.79
C TRP A 25 -7.71 2.50 -4.56
N VAL A 26 -7.06 1.42 -4.96
CA VAL A 26 -7.53 0.04 -4.80
C VAL A 26 -6.36 -0.87 -4.47
N VAL A 27 -6.61 -2.00 -3.83
CA VAL A 27 -5.61 -3.08 -3.71
C VAL A 27 -5.37 -3.68 -5.11
N CYS A 28 -4.12 -3.84 -5.50
CA CYS A 28 -3.74 -4.32 -6.84
C CYS A 28 -4.36 -5.68 -7.20
N SER A 29 -4.54 -6.55 -6.21
CA SER A 29 -5.33 -7.78 -6.31
C SER A 29 -5.77 -8.27 -4.93
N ALA A 30 -6.95 -7.85 -4.48
CA ALA A 30 -7.51 -8.28 -3.19
C ALA A 30 -7.74 -9.80 -3.13
N GLY A 31 -8.13 -10.42 -4.24
CA GLY A 31 -8.33 -11.88 -4.32
C GLY A 31 -7.03 -12.64 -4.11
N LYS A 32 -5.95 -12.23 -4.77
CA LYS A 32 -4.64 -12.88 -4.61
C LYS A 32 -4.04 -12.65 -3.22
N LEU A 33 -4.30 -11.50 -2.60
CA LEU A 33 -3.87 -11.25 -1.23
C LEU A 33 -4.57 -12.18 -0.22
N ARG A 34 -5.85 -12.49 -0.44
CA ARG A 34 -6.59 -13.50 0.36
C ARG A 34 -6.08 -14.91 0.11
N GLU A 35 -5.82 -15.27 -1.14
CA GLU A 35 -5.24 -16.56 -1.51
C GLU A 35 -3.88 -16.78 -0.81
N MET A 36 -3.03 -15.75 -0.76
CA MET A 36 -1.77 -15.80 0.01
C MET A 36 -2.00 -16.00 1.52
N TYR A 37 -3.01 -15.34 2.09
CA TYR A 37 -3.39 -15.56 3.49
C TYR A 37 -3.83 -17.00 3.73
N GLU A 38 -4.63 -17.58 2.84
CA GLU A 38 -5.06 -18.98 2.93
C GLU A 38 -3.87 -19.95 2.84
N CYS A 39 -2.86 -19.65 2.00
CA CYS A 39 -1.64 -20.44 1.93
C CYS A 39 -0.87 -20.52 3.26
N THR A 40 -1.01 -19.54 4.16
CA THR A 40 -0.34 -19.58 5.48
C THR A 40 -0.81 -20.73 6.36
N THR A 41 -1.89 -21.44 6.01
CA THR A 41 -2.31 -22.65 6.72
C THR A 41 -1.53 -23.90 6.30
N LYS A 42 -0.83 -23.85 5.16
CA LYS A 42 -0.08 -24.97 4.58
C LYS A 42 1.32 -25.05 5.20
N GLU A 43 1.97 -26.21 5.11
CA GLU A 43 3.36 -26.36 5.54
C GLU A 43 4.32 -25.64 4.59
N GLU A 44 4.11 -25.79 3.28
CA GLU A 44 4.92 -25.16 2.21
C GLU A 44 4.43 -23.75 1.86
N PHE A 45 4.01 -22.96 2.86
CA PHE A 45 3.34 -21.67 2.62
C PHE A 45 4.20 -20.68 1.83
N GLU A 46 5.52 -20.63 2.07
CA GLU A 46 6.43 -19.71 1.35
C GLU A 46 6.47 -20.03 -0.15
N GLU A 47 6.57 -21.30 -0.51
CA GLU A 47 6.61 -21.76 -1.91
C GLU A 47 5.29 -21.50 -2.62
N GLU A 48 4.18 -21.71 -1.90
CA GLU A 48 2.83 -21.45 -2.41
C GLU A 48 2.60 -19.96 -2.66
N ILE A 49 2.96 -19.09 -1.72
CA ILE A 49 2.92 -17.62 -1.93
C ILE A 49 3.81 -17.26 -3.14
N LYS A 50 4.95 -17.93 -3.32
CA LYS A 50 5.92 -17.60 -4.38
C LYS A 50 5.35 -17.97 -5.73
N ARG A 51 4.66 -19.11 -5.79
CA ARG A 51 3.91 -19.55 -6.95
C ARG A 51 2.80 -18.55 -7.29
N ILE A 52 2.05 -18.05 -6.30
CA ILE A 52 1.00 -17.03 -6.53
C ILE A 52 1.60 -15.76 -7.15
N VAL A 53 2.71 -15.25 -6.60
CA VAL A 53 3.39 -14.04 -7.14
C VAL A 53 3.86 -14.27 -8.57
N SER A 54 4.50 -15.41 -8.82
CA SER A 54 5.16 -15.71 -10.11
C SER A 54 4.14 -16.00 -11.22
N SER A 55 3.05 -16.69 -10.89
CA SER A 55 1.98 -17.08 -11.82
C SER A 55 0.92 -16.00 -12.03
N TYR A 56 0.99 -14.87 -11.31
CA TYR A 56 0.00 -13.82 -11.45
C TYR A 56 0.03 -13.21 -12.84
N ASN A 57 -1.07 -13.42 -13.57
CA ASN A 57 -1.29 -12.92 -14.91
C ASN A 57 -2.67 -12.25 -14.99
N PRO A 58 -2.77 -10.94 -14.73
CA PRO A 58 -4.03 -10.22 -14.87
C PRO A 58 -4.42 -10.07 -16.35
N PRO A 59 -5.71 -9.75 -16.64
CA PRO A 59 -6.16 -9.35 -17.98
C PRO A 59 -5.30 -8.23 -18.60
N GLU A 60 -5.27 -8.13 -19.93
CA GLU A 60 -4.38 -7.20 -20.65
C GLU A 60 -4.59 -5.72 -20.27
N ASP A 61 -5.83 -5.32 -20.00
CA ASP A 61 -6.19 -3.97 -19.53
C ASP A 61 -5.67 -3.66 -18.11
N LYS A 62 -5.16 -4.68 -17.41
CA LYS A 62 -4.64 -4.64 -16.04
C LYS A 62 -3.16 -5.03 -15.95
N ARG A 63 -2.37 -4.92 -17.04
CA ARG A 63 -0.92 -5.18 -17.02
C ARG A 63 -0.18 -4.42 -15.90
N ARG A 64 -0.58 -3.19 -15.58
CA ARG A 64 -0.01 -2.42 -14.45
C ARG A 64 -0.20 -3.13 -13.10
N ASN A 65 -1.29 -3.88 -12.91
CA ASN A 65 -1.50 -4.67 -11.70
C ASN A 65 -0.43 -5.75 -11.57
N MET A 66 0.05 -6.33 -12.67
CA MET A 66 1.10 -7.35 -12.66
C MET A 66 2.41 -6.78 -12.08
N GLU A 67 2.83 -5.61 -12.54
CA GLU A 67 4.06 -4.96 -12.08
C GLU A 67 4.00 -4.60 -10.59
N VAL A 68 2.89 -3.98 -10.17
CA VAL A 68 2.68 -3.62 -8.76
C VAL A 68 2.64 -4.87 -7.88
N PHE A 69 1.89 -5.90 -8.30
CA PHE A 69 1.75 -7.15 -7.55
C PHE A 69 3.07 -7.91 -7.42
N ARG A 70 3.89 -7.96 -8.49
CA ARG A 70 5.21 -8.60 -8.44
C ARG A 70 6.19 -7.85 -7.55
N ARG A 71 6.20 -6.52 -7.61
CA ARG A 71 7.04 -5.70 -6.71
C ARG A 71 6.63 -5.91 -5.25
N PHE A 72 5.33 -5.80 -4.96
CA PHE A 72 4.78 -6.10 -3.64
C PHE A 72 5.12 -7.52 -3.18
N GLY A 73 4.99 -8.50 -4.07
CA GLY A 73 5.33 -9.90 -3.79
C GLY A 73 6.80 -10.07 -3.39
N GLY A 74 7.72 -9.42 -4.10
CA GLY A 74 9.15 -9.41 -3.74
C GLY A 74 9.39 -8.84 -2.34
N ASP A 75 8.80 -7.67 -2.06
CA ASP A 75 8.91 -7.04 -0.73
C ASP A 75 8.32 -7.92 0.38
N LEU A 76 7.18 -8.58 0.12
CA LEU A 76 6.57 -9.53 1.05
C LEU A 76 7.52 -10.70 1.31
N PHE A 77 8.13 -11.27 0.25
CA PHE A 77 9.08 -12.38 0.37
C PHE A 77 10.28 -12.05 1.23
N ASP A 78 10.85 -10.87 1.04
CA ASP A 78 12.01 -10.43 1.82
C ASP A 78 11.64 -10.24 3.30
N LYS A 79 10.39 -9.86 3.60
CA LYS A 79 9.91 -9.73 4.98
C LYS A 79 9.57 -11.05 5.64
N ILE A 80 8.96 -12.00 4.92
CA ILE A 80 8.51 -13.28 5.49
C ILE A 80 9.59 -14.34 5.56
N ARG A 81 10.72 -14.16 4.87
CA ARG A 81 11.81 -15.14 4.86
C ARG A 81 12.29 -15.43 6.29
N GLY A 82 12.17 -16.69 6.71
CA GLY A 82 12.60 -17.12 8.04
C GLY A 82 11.64 -16.74 9.17
N MET A 83 10.48 -16.17 8.87
CA MET A 83 9.40 -15.99 9.85
C MET A 83 8.69 -17.32 10.09
N GLY A 84 8.29 -17.56 11.34
CA GLY A 84 7.44 -18.71 11.66
C GLY A 84 6.05 -18.57 11.00
N ARG A 85 5.46 -19.71 10.60
CA ARG A 85 4.15 -19.78 9.92
C ARG A 85 3.06 -18.95 10.62
N GLU A 86 2.98 -19.02 11.94
CA GLU A 86 1.99 -18.28 12.74
C GLU A 86 2.22 -16.76 12.69
N ASP A 87 3.47 -16.32 12.72
CA ASP A 87 3.81 -14.90 12.59
C ASP A 87 3.47 -14.39 11.17
N VAL A 88 3.71 -15.20 10.13
CA VAL A 88 3.31 -14.89 8.74
C VAL A 88 1.79 -14.83 8.61
N ARG A 89 1.06 -15.75 9.24
CA ARG A 89 -0.40 -15.72 9.24
C ARG A 89 -0.93 -14.43 9.85
N ARG A 90 -0.40 -14.01 11.00
CA ARG A 90 -0.76 -12.74 11.66
C ARG A 90 -0.38 -11.53 10.80
N LEU A 91 0.80 -11.55 10.20
CA LEU A 91 1.24 -10.52 9.25
C LEU A 91 0.23 -10.34 8.12
N MET A 92 -0.16 -11.44 7.47
CA MET A 92 -1.11 -11.43 6.36
C MET A 92 -2.50 -10.96 6.80
N GLN A 93 -2.94 -11.31 8.01
CA GLN A 93 -4.19 -10.82 8.58
C GLN A 93 -4.17 -9.30 8.78
N TYR A 94 -3.11 -8.74 9.39
CA TYR A 94 -2.96 -7.30 9.53
C TYR A 94 -2.82 -6.61 8.17
N LEU A 95 -2.13 -7.23 7.21
CA LEU A 95 -1.98 -6.69 5.87
C LEU A 95 -3.34 -6.55 5.15
N LEU A 96 -4.21 -7.55 5.25
CA LEU A 96 -5.58 -7.48 4.72
C LEU A 96 -6.40 -6.36 5.37
N TRP A 97 -6.26 -6.19 6.69
CA TRP A 97 -6.93 -5.11 7.41
C TRP A 97 -6.40 -3.73 7.02
N ASN A 98 -5.08 -3.56 6.99
CA ASN A 98 -4.40 -2.29 6.77
C ASN A 98 -4.58 -1.81 5.33
N THR A 99 -4.55 -2.72 4.35
CA THR A 99 -4.87 -2.37 2.95
C THR A 99 -6.30 -1.86 2.80
N ARG A 100 -7.27 -2.45 3.53
CA ARG A 100 -8.64 -1.96 3.56
C ARG A 100 -8.75 -0.57 4.17
N VAL A 101 -8.07 -0.33 5.30
CA VAL A 101 -8.02 0.99 5.94
C VAL A 101 -7.42 2.03 5.01
N LEU A 102 -6.31 1.72 4.34
CA LEU A 102 -5.68 2.63 3.38
C LEU A 102 -6.57 2.91 2.17
N GLU A 103 -7.32 1.93 1.68
CA GLU A 103 -8.28 2.14 0.61
C GLU A 103 -9.33 3.19 0.99
N ASP A 104 -9.90 3.09 2.20
CA ASP A 104 -10.91 4.03 2.69
C ASP A 104 -10.31 5.43 2.92
N LEU A 105 -9.13 5.50 3.54
CA LEU A 105 -8.45 6.78 3.80
C LEU A 105 -8.02 7.47 2.52
N PHE A 106 -7.36 6.76 1.60
CA PHE A 106 -6.86 7.34 0.37
C PHE A 106 -8.01 7.76 -0.55
N ASN A 107 -9.18 7.13 -0.50
CA ASN A 107 -10.35 7.55 -1.27
C ASN A 107 -11.21 8.61 -0.57
N SER A 108 -10.82 9.11 0.61
CA SER A 108 -11.52 10.19 1.29
C SER A 108 -11.61 11.45 0.42
N ARG A 109 -12.71 12.19 0.58
CA ARG A 109 -13.02 13.43 -0.14
C ARG A 109 -12.94 14.62 0.82
N GLY A 110 -12.59 15.79 0.29
CA GLY A 110 -12.58 17.06 1.03
C GLY A 110 -11.34 17.90 0.74
N ASP A 111 -11.41 19.19 1.08
CA ASP A 111 -10.35 20.17 0.80
C ASP A 111 -9.05 19.90 1.59
N ASN A 112 -9.13 19.09 2.66
CA ASN A 112 -8.02 18.71 3.54
C ASN A 112 -7.70 17.21 3.49
N ARG A 113 -7.72 16.60 2.30
CA ARG A 113 -7.54 15.15 2.12
C ARG A 113 -6.24 14.61 2.75
N GLU A 114 -5.12 15.32 2.64
CA GLU A 114 -3.85 14.91 3.24
C GLU A 114 -3.93 14.85 4.78
N GLU A 115 -4.51 15.87 5.40
CA GLU A 115 -4.73 15.96 6.85
C GLU A 115 -5.64 14.81 7.33
N ILE A 116 -6.71 14.51 6.57
CA ILE A 116 -7.63 13.39 6.86
C ILE A 116 -6.89 12.05 6.83
N ILE A 117 -6.05 11.83 5.82
CA ILE A 117 -5.25 10.60 5.70
C ILE A 117 -4.26 10.51 6.85
N LYS A 118 -3.49 11.57 7.11
CA LYS A 118 -2.51 11.63 8.20
C LYS A 118 -3.15 11.31 9.54
N ASN A 119 -4.25 11.99 9.89
CA ASN A 119 -4.97 11.78 11.14
C ASN A 119 -5.69 10.43 11.19
N GLY A 120 -6.07 9.88 10.04
CA GLY A 120 -6.61 8.52 9.92
C GLY A 120 -5.58 7.45 10.26
N ILE A 121 -4.37 7.55 9.69
CA ILE A 121 -3.26 6.62 9.96
C ILE A 121 -2.79 6.79 11.41
N LYS A 122 -2.57 8.03 11.85
CA LYS A 122 -2.09 8.35 13.20
C LYS A 122 -2.99 7.75 14.29
N ARG A 123 -4.32 7.90 14.17
CA ARG A 123 -5.27 7.32 15.14
C ARG A 123 -5.20 5.80 15.25
N ARG A 124 -4.80 5.10 14.17
CA ARG A 124 -4.61 3.65 14.20
C ARG A 124 -3.26 3.28 14.84
N PHE A 125 -2.22 4.08 14.60
CA PHE A 125 -0.88 3.88 15.17
C PHE A 125 -0.75 4.23 16.64
N GLU A 126 -1.41 5.29 17.11
CA GLU A 126 -1.40 5.67 18.53
C GLU A 126 -2.01 4.58 19.43
N ALA A 127 -2.92 3.78 18.90
CA ALA A 127 -3.47 2.62 19.60
C ALA A 127 -2.53 1.39 19.59
N GLU A 128 -1.55 1.36 18.68
CA GLU A 128 -0.77 0.15 18.36
C GLU A 128 0.75 0.33 18.51
N GLY A 129 1.23 1.52 18.93
CA GLY A 129 2.64 1.79 19.27
C GLY A 129 3.57 1.99 18.07
N VAL A 130 3.05 2.53 16.96
CA VAL A 130 3.81 2.70 15.71
C VAL A 130 4.33 4.14 15.54
N ASP A 131 5.56 4.29 15.02
CA ASP A 131 6.28 5.57 14.89
C ASP A 131 5.79 6.46 13.72
N MET A 132 5.89 7.79 13.92
CA MET A 132 5.53 8.83 12.96
C MET A 132 6.34 8.76 11.65
N ALA A 133 7.56 8.22 11.68
CA ALA A 133 8.34 7.98 10.46
C ALA A 133 7.61 7.07 9.47
N LEU A 134 6.85 6.08 9.96
CA LEU A 134 6.05 5.20 9.10
C LEU A 134 4.84 5.92 8.53
N VAL A 135 4.19 6.80 9.30
CA VAL A 135 3.08 7.65 8.83
C VAL A 135 3.55 8.50 7.66
N ASP A 136 4.69 9.17 7.82
CA ASP A 136 5.26 10.04 6.79
C ASP A 136 5.68 9.25 5.55
N GLY A 137 6.17 8.01 5.72
CA GLY A 137 6.44 7.09 4.62
C GLY A 137 5.18 6.72 3.82
N ILE A 138 4.08 6.38 4.50
CA ILE A 138 2.79 6.07 3.87
C ILE A 138 2.23 7.30 3.14
N LEU A 139 2.30 8.48 3.75
CA LEU A 139 1.92 9.74 3.11
C LEU A 139 2.79 10.06 1.89
N GLY A 140 4.10 9.83 1.99
CA GLY A 140 5.04 9.98 0.87
C GLY A 140 4.69 9.09 -0.31
N TYR A 141 4.32 7.84 -0.03
CA TYR A 141 3.84 6.90 -1.05
C TYR A 141 2.56 7.42 -1.72
N TRP A 142 1.58 7.86 -0.94
CA TRP A 142 0.33 8.42 -1.46
C TRP A 142 0.58 9.65 -2.35
N ARG A 143 1.38 10.63 -1.88
CA ARG A 143 1.71 11.86 -2.63
C ARG A 143 2.39 11.58 -3.96
N SER A 144 3.39 10.70 -3.96
CA SER A 144 4.17 10.34 -5.16
C SER A 144 3.31 9.71 -6.26
N ASN A 145 2.19 9.11 -5.89
CA ASN A 145 1.29 8.41 -6.80
C ASN A 145 -0.03 9.17 -7.09
N GLU A 146 -0.34 10.22 -6.33
CA GLU A 146 -1.39 11.19 -6.66
C GLU A 146 -0.99 12.09 -7.85
N GLY A 147 0.31 12.38 -8.00
CA GLY A 147 0.91 13.40 -8.87
C GLY A 147 0.84 13.21 -10.40
N GLY A 148 -0.04 12.37 -10.92
CA GLY A 148 -0.35 12.30 -12.34
C GLY A 148 -1.25 13.45 -12.84
N ARG A 149 -1.00 14.70 -12.41
CA ARG A 149 -1.43 16.00 -13.00
C ARG A 149 -1.28 17.15 -11.98
N SER A 150 -0.20 17.94 -12.12
CA SER A 150 -0.28 19.40 -12.16
C SER A 150 0.97 19.96 -12.84
N HIS A 151 1.00 19.88 -14.17
CA HIS A 151 1.84 20.75 -14.98
C HIS A 151 1.16 22.13 -15.19
N ARG A 152 0.13 22.46 -14.39
CA ARG A 152 -0.76 23.60 -14.59
C ARG A 152 -0.48 24.79 -13.67
N ASP A 153 0.50 24.71 -12.78
CA ASP A 153 0.91 25.87 -11.96
C ASP A 153 2.18 26.59 -12.44
N ARG A 154 2.85 26.11 -13.49
CA ARG A 154 4.03 26.81 -14.07
C ARG A 154 3.72 27.85 -15.14
N ARG A 155 2.44 28.19 -15.39
CA ARG A 155 2.06 29.17 -16.44
C ARG A 155 1.20 30.35 -15.95
N ARG A 156 1.26 30.71 -14.67
CA ARG A 156 0.80 32.02 -14.17
C ARG A 156 1.99 32.81 -13.62
N GLY A 157 2.93 33.12 -14.51
CA GLY A 157 4.09 33.97 -14.23
C GLY A 157 4.49 34.72 -15.50
N GLY A 158 3.50 35.26 -16.22
CA GLY A 158 3.72 35.95 -17.48
C GLY A 158 2.62 36.96 -17.74
N ARG A 159 2.85 38.20 -17.31
CA ARG A 159 2.59 39.47 -18.02
C ARG A 159 2.72 40.62 -17.03
N ASP A 160 3.95 41.10 -16.86
CA ASP A 160 4.12 42.52 -16.54
C ASP A 160 4.29 43.25 -17.88
N HIS A 161 3.18 43.84 -18.34
CA HIS A 161 3.21 44.87 -19.37
C HIS A 161 3.43 46.20 -18.66
N GLY A 162 4.68 46.52 -18.35
CA GLY A 162 5.09 47.85 -17.90
C GLY A 162 5.69 48.64 -19.06
N ARG A 163 4.84 49.20 -19.92
CA ARG A 163 5.21 50.37 -20.74
C ARG A 163 5.43 51.53 -19.79
N ARG A 164 6.63 52.13 -19.81
CA ARG A 164 6.87 53.58 -19.87
C ARG A 164 8.36 53.86 -20.04
#